data_AF-A0A4R9JCR6-F1
#
_entry.id   AF-A0A4R9JCR6-F1
#
_cell.length_a   1.000
_cell.length_b   1.000
_cell.length_c   1.000
_cell.angle_alpha   90.00
_cell.angle_beta   90.00
_cell.angle_gamma   90.00
#
_symmetry.space_group_name_H-M   'P 1'
#
loop_
_entity.id
_entity.type
_entity.pdbx_description
1 polymer ?
#
loop_
_entity_poly.entity_id
_entity_poly.type
_entity_poly.pdbx_seq_one_letter_code
_entity_poly.pdbx_strand_id
1 'polypeptide(L)'
;MANYEERIQDTFTGEIAIIKSNDWYIFNQKKENKLASWEKRGHRLHKQQTKEEGLEEANRLTNEALENIKNMKNILKYTLGIDDKINWESLKDYKKFKQFKFDLQPPDLNSYLLQAPRWSIFEYIFKSITVKRKAILEEKRKEHELAMERFNKTKERKIAEYELEKKQFEKLQEKHNKEVEDLKSRFEKNEPEAIEEYLDLVFSKSKYPDFITLSYDLLFDESRKTIVVNVELPDPESLPKEIEYKYIASRDEFTTKELKKKEFSELYEEVISQIAIRTVHEIFESVYTNSIDFVVLNGYVNSIDKKTGNDTIACIVSIQAERDYFNSLNLTKISAKECIKGLKGLIASEFINLAPVKPILNLNREDRRIIESEAVIDDIDSNNNLASMDWQKFETLVRDIFAKEFAGEGVDVKVTQASRDAGVDAIIFDPDPIKGGKFVIQAKRYNNIVGVSAVRDLFGTVMNEGAVKGILVTTSNFGKDSIEFAKDKPLTLISGAHLVHLFNKHGYNVNIKIKQK
;
A
#
# COMPACT_ATOMS: atom_id res chain seq x y z
N MET A 1 -25.77 -80.04 14.66
CA MET A 1 -25.48 -78.92 13.73
C MET A 1 -26.56 -77.87 13.94
N ALA A 2 -26.23 -76.58 13.93
CA ALA A 2 -27.25 -75.55 14.01
C ALA A 2 -28.06 -75.51 12.71
N ASN A 3 -29.39 -75.38 12.82
CA ASN A 3 -30.27 -75.36 11.65
C ASN A 3 -30.19 -74.04 10.87
N TYR A 4 -29.73 -72.96 11.51
CA TYR A 4 -29.56 -71.64 10.90
C TYR A 4 -28.20 -71.04 11.30
N GLU A 5 -27.41 -70.63 10.30
CA GLU A 5 -26.10 -70.00 10.44
C GLU A 5 -25.92 -68.91 9.38
N GLU A 6 -25.48 -67.72 9.78
CA GLU A 6 -25.16 -66.63 8.86
C GLU A 6 -23.97 -65.82 9.38
N ARG A 7 -23.14 -65.37 8.43
CA ARG A 7 -22.02 -64.48 8.69
C ARG A 7 -22.45 -63.05 8.38
N ILE A 8 -22.45 -62.20 9.40
CA ILE A 8 -22.74 -60.77 9.28
C ILE A 8 -21.48 -59.96 9.56
N GLN A 9 -21.35 -58.80 8.93
CA GLN A 9 -20.20 -57.91 9.07
C GLN A 9 -20.67 -56.49 9.44
N ASP A 10 -20.01 -55.88 10.42
CA ASP A 10 -20.19 -54.48 10.78
C ASP A 10 -19.66 -53.59 9.65
N THR A 11 -20.53 -52.77 9.09
CA THR A 11 -20.20 -51.86 7.99
C THR A 11 -19.25 -50.74 8.40
N PHE A 12 -19.14 -50.44 9.71
CA PHE A 12 -18.33 -49.33 10.22
C PHE A 12 -16.95 -49.79 10.72
N THR A 13 -16.88 -50.90 11.47
CA THR A 13 -15.62 -51.41 12.04
C THR A 13 -15.00 -52.57 11.26
N GLY A 14 -15.75 -53.19 10.35
CA GLY A 14 -15.35 -54.41 9.65
C GLY A 14 -15.39 -55.68 10.51
N GLU A 15 -15.88 -55.61 11.76
CA GLU A 15 -16.05 -56.75 12.68
C GLU A 15 -16.99 -57.80 12.08
N ILE A 16 -16.58 -59.07 12.08
CA ILE A 16 -17.38 -60.18 11.55
C ILE A 16 -17.94 -61.00 12.72
N ALA A 17 -19.24 -61.28 12.70
CA ALA A 17 -19.88 -62.17 13.66
C ALA A 17 -20.60 -63.30 12.92
N ILE A 18 -20.53 -64.51 13.49
CA ILE A 18 -21.27 -65.68 13.00
C ILE A 18 -22.41 -65.93 13.98
N ILE A 19 -23.65 -65.81 13.51
CA ILE A 19 -24.85 -66.07 14.32
C ILE A 19 -25.28 -67.51 14.06
N LYS A 20 -25.54 -68.28 15.12
CA LYS A 20 -26.00 -69.68 15.03
C LYS A 20 -27.18 -69.93 15.98
N SER A 21 -28.19 -70.68 15.53
CA SER A 21 -29.32 -71.12 16.36
C SER A 21 -30.01 -72.35 15.77
N ASN A 22 -30.70 -73.11 16.62
CA ASN A 22 -31.56 -74.23 16.21
C ASN A 22 -33.02 -73.81 15.94
N ASP A 23 -33.39 -72.61 16.41
CA ASP A 23 -34.72 -72.00 16.28
C ASP A 23 -34.60 -70.71 15.44
N TRP A 24 -35.44 -70.58 14.41
CA TRP A 24 -35.44 -69.46 13.46
C TRP A 24 -35.80 -68.12 14.11
N TYR A 25 -36.73 -68.11 15.07
CA TYR A 25 -37.13 -66.90 15.78
C TYR A 25 -35.98 -66.39 16.65
N ILE A 26 -35.34 -67.30 17.41
CA ILE A 26 -34.16 -66.98 18.22
C ILE A 26 -32.97 -66.55 17.34
N PHE A 27 -32.81 -67.15 16.16
CA PHE A 27 -31.79 -66.78 15.19
C PHE A 27 -31.94 -65.32 14.75
N ASN A 28 -33.13 -64.93 14.28
CA ASN A 28 -33.40 -63.58 13.82
C ASN A 28 -33.28 -62.55 14.94
N GLN A 29 -33.79 -62.86 16.15
CA GLN A 29 -33.66 -61.95 17.29
C GLN A 29 -32.20 -61.70 17.67
N LYS A 30 -31.33 -62.73 17.65
CA LYS A 30 -29.89 -62.56 17.88
C LYS A 30 -29.22 -61.73 16.79
N LYS A 31 -29.59 -61.94 15.53
CA LYS A 31 -29.09 -61.18 14.38
C LYS A 31 -29.47 -59.70 14.48
N GLU A 32 -30.75 -59.39 14.68
CA GLU A 32 -31.27 -58.03 14.81
C GLU A 32 -30.64 -57.29 16.01
N ASN A 33 -30.56 -57.94 17.18
CA ASN A 33 -29.93 -57.34 18.35
C ASN A 33 -28.44 -57.03 18.12
N LYS A 34 -27.72 -57.91 17.41
CA LYS A 34 -26.30 -57.69 17.10
C LYS A 34 -26.13 -56.54 16.09
N LEU A 35 -26.96 -56.49 15.04
CA LEU A 35 -26.98 -55.38 14.06
C LEU A 35 -27.32 -54.04 14.73
N ALA A 36 -28.36 -53.98 15.56
CA ALA A 36 -28.74 -52.75 16.28
C ALA A 36 -27.67 -52.28 17.29
N SER A 37 -26.93 -53.21 17.89
CA SER A 37 -25.80 -52.90 18.76
C SER A 37 -24.63 -52.30 17.97
N TRP A 38 -24.32 -52.87 16.80
CA TRP A 38 -23.30 -52.33 15.90
C TRP A 38 -23.70 -50.97 15.32
N GLU A 39 -24.95 -50.76 14.93
CA GLU A 39 -25.45 -49.46 14.46
C GLU A 39 -25.29 -48.37 15.54
N LYS A 40 -25.69 -48.65 16.79
CA LYS A 40 -25.47 -47.72 17.92
C LYS A 40 -23.99 -47.44 18.17
N ARG A 41 -23.13 -48.46 18.04
CA ARG A 41 -21.67 -48.32 18.17
C ARG A 41 -21.09 -47.47 17.03
N GLY A 42 -21.51 -47.71 15.80
CA GLY A 42 -21.12 -46.95 14.61
C GLY A 42 -21.50 -45.48 14.75
N HIS A 43 -22.74 -45.16 15.14
CA HIS A 43 -23.15 -43.78 15.42
C HIS A 43 -22.32 -43.12 16.52
N ARG A 44 -21.97 -43.85 17.59
CA ARG A 44 -21.12 -43.32 18.67
C ARG A 44 -19.69 -43.05 18.18
N LEU A 45 -19.11 -43.98 17.41
CA LEU A 45 -17.76 -43.84 16.87
C LEU A 45 -17.68 -42.72 15.84
N HIS A 46 -18.66 -42.62 14.94
CA HIS A 46 -18.74 -41.52 13.98
C HIS A 46 -18.85 -40.17 14.69
N LYS A 47 -19.72 -40.04 15.70
CA LYS A 47 -19.84 -38.82 16.52
C LYS A 47 -18.54 -38.49 17.27
N GLN A 48 -17.77 -39.50 17.66
CA GLN A 48 -16.47 -39.30 18.29
C GLN A 48 -15.42 -38.84 17.26
N GLN A 49 -15.37 -39.45 16.08
CA GLN A 49 -14.48 -39.04 14.98
C GLN A 49 -14.75 -37.61 14.55
N THR A 50 -16.01 -37.25 14.27
CA THR A 50 -16.37 -35.86 13.89
C THR A 50 -15.97 -34.86 14.98
N LYS A 51 -16.10 -35.26 16.26
CA LYS A 51 -15.66 -34.42 17.38
C LYS A 51 -14.14 -34.27 17.42
N GLU A 52 -13.39 -35.34 17.18
CA GLU A 52 -11.92 -35.32 17.13
C GLU A 52 -11.43 -34.47 15.95
N GLU A 53 -12.01 -34.63 14.76
CA GLU A 53 -11.74 -33.81 13.57
C GLU A 53 -12.01 -32.33 13.82
N GLY A 54 -13.16 -31.99 14.41
CA GLY A 54 -13.50 -30.60 14.76
C GLY A 54 -12.55 -29.99 15.81
N LEU A 55 -12.07 -30.79 16.77
CA LEU A 55 -11.07 -30.35 17.75
C LEU A 55 -9.69 -30.14 17.10
N GLU A 56 -9.27 -31.03 16.20
CA GLU A 56 -8.03 -30.88 15.44
C GLU A 56 -8.04 -29.63 14.56
N GLU A 57 -9.14 -29.38 13.87
CA GLU A 57 -9.33 -28.18 13.06
C GLU A 57 -9.30 -26.91 13.91
N ALA A 58 -9.97 -26.90 15.07
CA ALA A 58 -9.93 -25.77 15.99
C ALA A 58 -8.50 -25.49 16.50
N ASN A 59 -7.72 -26.54 16.78
CA ASN A 59 -6.32 -26.40 17.17
C ASN A 59 -5.47 -25.85 16.02
N ARG A 60 -5.72 -26.29 14.77
CA ARG A 60 -5.03 -25.77 13.58
C ARG A 60 -5.29 -24.27 13.40
N LEU A 61 -6.55 -23.85 13.42
CA LEU A 61 -6.95 -22.44 13.30
C LEU A 61 -6.40 -21.60 14.46
N THR A 62 -6.36 -22.15 15.67
CA THR A 62 -5.73 -21.47 16.82
C THR A 62 -4.24 -21.25 16.61
N ASN A 63 -3.51 -22.25 16.10
CA ASN A 63 -2.08 -22.10 15.80
C ASN A 63 -1.84 -21.06 14.69
N GLU A 64 -2.67 -21.03 13.66
CA GLU A 64 -2.63 -20.03 12.59
C GLU A 64 -2.86 -18.62 13.13
N ALA A 65 -3.89 -18.43 13.96
CA ALA A 65 -4.19 -17.16 14.60
C ALA A 65 -3.02 -16.65 15.47
N LEU A 66 -2.40 -17.54 16.27
CA LEU A 66 -1.23 -17.19 17.08
C LEU A 66 -0.01 -16.83 16.23
N GLU A 67 0.20 -17.52 15.09
CA GLU A 67 1.28 -17.17 14.16
C GLU A 67 1.01 -15.82 13.48
N ASN A 68 -0.24 -15.48 13.16
CA ASN A 68 -0.62 -14.16 12.64
C ASN A 68 -0.30 -13.04 13.64
N ILE A 69 -0.65 -13.22 14.93
CA ILE A 69 -0.29 -12.25 15.99
C ILE A 69 1.24 -12.10 16.10
N LYS A 70 1.98 -13.21 16.01
CA LYS A 70 3.44 -13.20 16.07
C LYS A 70 4.06 -12.52 14.84
N ASN A 71 3.51 -12.73 13.65
CA ASN A 71 3.93 -12.08 12.41
C ASN A 71 3.74 -10.56 12.51
N MET A 72 2.59 -10.11 13.02
CA MET A 72 2.34 -8.68 13.29
C MET A 72 3.37 -8.06 14.25
N LYS A 73 3.82 -8.81 15.26
CA LYS A 73 4.83 -8.34 16.22
C LYS A 73 6.28 -8.35 15.67
N ASN A 74 6.53 -8.94 14.51
CA ASN A 74 7.88 -9.10 13.96
C ASN A 74 8.04 -8.54 12.53
N ILE A 75 7.15 -7.64 12.10
CA ILE A 75 7.16 -7.02 10.77
C ILE A 75 8.51 -6.35 10.48
N LEU A 76 9.00 -5.51 11.40
CA LEU A 76 10.29 -4.82 11.23
C LEU A 76 11.45 -5.82 11.29
N LYS A 77 11.43 -6.72 12.27
CA LYS A 77 12.52 -7.68 12.52
C LYS A 77 12.79 -8.61 11.34
N TYR A 78 11.76 -8.94 10.55
CA TYR A 78 11.91 -9.77 9.36
C TYR A 78 12.82 -9.13 8.30
N THR A 79 12.76 -7.80 8.16
CA THR A 79 13.49 -7.09 7.09
C THR A 79 14.93 -6.74 7.48
N LEU A 80 15.25 -6.60 8.78
CA LEU A 80 16.57 -6.14 9.26
C LEU A 80 17.76 -7.04 8.86
N GLY A 81 17.51 -8.22 8.29
CA GLY A 81 18.54 -9.14 7.78
C GLY A 81 18.43 -9.42 6.29
N ILE A 82 17.57 -8.71 5.57
CA ILE A 82 17.34 -8.84 4.13
C ILE A 82 17.97 -7.64 3.45
N ASP A 83 18.79 -7.89 2.43
CA ASP A 83 19.31 -6.81 1.57
C ASP A 83 18.22 -6.38 0.59
N ASP A 84 17.63 -5.22 0.83
CA ASP A 84 16.53 -4.65 0.03
C ASP A 84 17.01 -4.00 -1.28
N LYS A 85 18.32 -4.01 -1.55
CA LYS A 85 18.88 -3.48 -2.80
C LYS A 85 18.44 -4.30 -4.00
N ILE A 86 17.96 -3.61 -5.03
CA ILE A 86 17.61 -4.26 -6.29
C ILE A 86 18.87 -4.75 -7.01
N ASN A 87 18.93 -6.06 -7.25
CA ASN A 87 19.85 -6.63 -8.20
C ASN A 87 19.31 -6.44 -9.64
N TRP A 88 19.88 -5.47 -10.37
CA TRP A 88 19.48 -5.16 -11.75
C TRP A 88 19.54 -6.35 -12.71
N GLU A 89 20.52 -7.25 -12.56
CA GLU A 89 20.61 -8.44 -13.40
C GLU A 89 19.44 -9.40 -13.15
N SER A 90 18.91 -9.45 -11.92
CA SER A 90 17.74 -10.28 -11.61
C SER A 90 16.45 -9.79 -12.28
N LEU A 91 16.40 -8.53 -12.70
CA LEU A 91 15.24 -7.94 -13.39
C LEU A 91 15.25 -8.19 -14.91
N LYS A 92 16.40 -8.59 -15.46
CA LYS A 92 16.55 -8.91 -16.89
C LYS A 92 15.98 -10.30 -17.20
N ASP A 93 15.35 -10.44 -18.36
CA ASP A 93 14.86 -11.70 -18.87
C ASP A 93 15.97 -12.42 -19.67
N TYR A 94 16.37 -13.61 -19.20
CA TYR A 94 17.30 -14.53 -19.87
C TYR A 94 16.64 -15.85 -20.29
N LYS A 95 15.31 -15.93 -20.30
CA LYS A 95 14.57 -17.14 -20.70
C LYS A 95 14.91 -17.46 -22.14
N LYS A 96 15.20 -18.74 -22.40
CA LYS A 96 15.42 -19.24 -23.75
C LYS A 96 14.07 -19.54 -24.39
N PHE A 97 13.90 -19.13 -25.64
CA PHE A 97 12.72 -19.52 -26.41
C PHE A 97 12.68 -21.06 -26.54
N LYS A 98 11.47 -21.62 -26.47
CA LYS A 98 11.24 -23.07 -26.54
C LYS A 98 11.86 -23.61 -27.83
N GLN A 99 12.52 -24.77 -27.77
CA GLN A 99 13.05 -25.40 -28.99
C GLN A 99 11.92 -25.90 -29.90
N PHE A 100 12.10 -25.72 -31.20
CA PHE A 100 11.17 -26.25 -32.21
C PHE A 100 11.04 -27.77 -32.11
N LYS A 101 9.81 -28.26 -32.07
CA LYS A 101 9.47 -29.68 -32.15
C LYS A 101 8.43 -29.88 -33.23
N PHE A 102 8.64 -30.89 -34.07
CA PHE A 102 7.73 -31.25 -35.15
C PHE A 102 7.34 -32.72 -34.99
N ASP A 103 6.14 -32.95 -34.45
CA ASP A 103 5.71 -34.27 -33.99
C ASP A 103 5.07 -35.14 -35.09
N LEU A 104 4.94 -34.62 -36.31
CA LEU A 104 4.40 -35.37 -37.45
C LEU A 104 5.48 -36.23 -38.09
N GLN A 105 5.16 -37.51 -38.29
CA GLN A 105 6.01 -38.45 -39.01
C GLN A 105 5.84 -38.27 -40.53
N PRO A 106 6.93 -38.39 -41.32
CA PRO A 106 6.84 -38.33 -42.77
C PRO A 106 5.98 -39.47 -43.31
N PRO A 107 5.17 -39.25 -44.37
CA PRO A 107 4.43 -40.33 -45.02
C PRO A 107 5.36 -41.46 -45.49
N ASP A 108 5.16 -42.66 -44.96
CA ASP A 108 5.96 -43.83 -45.33
C ASP A 108 5.47 -44.44 -46.64
N LEU A 109 6.34 -44.55 -47.63
CA LEU A 109 6.02 -45.08 -48.96
C LEU A 109 5.50 -46.53 -48.88
N ASN A 110 6.01 -47.36 -47.96
CA ASN A 110 5.60 -48.76 -47.88
C ASN A 110 4.13 -48.89 -47.45
N SER A 111 3.64 -48.02 -46.58
CA SER A 111 2.22 -47.98 -46.18
C SER A 111 1.25 -47.76 -47.36
N TYR A 112 1.65 -47.00 -48.38
CA TYR A 112 0.86 -46.77 -49.60
C TYR A 112 0.97 -47.96 -50.57
N LEU A 113 2.18 -48.53 -50.71
CA LEU A 113 2.41 -49.69 -51.58
C LEU A 113 1.73 -50.97 -51.06
N LEU A 114 1.54 -51.11 -49.74
CA LEU A 114 0.82 -52.24 -49.13
C LEU A 114 -0.69 -52.23 -49.41
N GLN A 115 -1.25 -51.09 -49.81
CA GLN A 115 -2.65 -50.96 -50.23
C GLN A 115 -2.87 -51.44 -51.67
N ALA A 116 -1.80 -51.58 -52.46
CA ALA A 116 -1.87 -52.13 -53.79
C ALA A 116 -1.90 -53.67 -53.73
N PRO A 117 -2.58 -54.34 -54.69
CA PRO A 117 -2.63 -55.80 -54.73
C PRO A 117 -1.22 -56.39 -54.85
N ARG A 118 -0.93 -57.40 -54.02
CA ARG A 118 0.33 -58.14 -54.07
C ARG A 118 0.45 -58.91 -55.37
N TRP A 119 1.71 -59.17 -55.77
CA TRP A 119 1.99 -59.97 -56.95
C TRP A 119 1.31 -61.34 -56.86
N SER A 120 0.60 -61.72 -57.92
CA SER A 120 -0.11 -62.99 -58.03
C SER A 120 0.51 -63.88 -59.11
N ILE A 121 0.57 -65.19 -58.86
CA ILE A 121 1.14 -66.19 -59.77
C ILE A 121 0.40 -66.21 -61.12
N PHE A 122 -0.88 -65.83 -61.13
CA PHE A 122 -1.72 -65.69 -62.32
C PHE A 122 -1.30 -64.53 -63.25
N GLU A 123 -0.41 -63.62 -62.81
CA GLU A 123 0.17 -62.57 -63.65
C GLU A 123 1.07 -63.12 -64.76
N TYR A 124 1.60 -64.33 -64.60
CA TYR A 124 2.36 -65.02 -65.63
C TYR A 124 1.48 -65.44 -66.82
N ILE A 125 0.19 -65.68 -66.56
CA ILE A 125 -0.80 -66.18 -67.53
C ILE A 125 -1.59 -65.02 -68.15
N PHE A 126 -1.91 -63.97 -67.38
CA PHE A 126 -2.72 -62.84 -67.86
C PHE A 126 -1.95 -61.50 -67.73
N LYS A 127 -1.35 -61.05 -68.83
CA LYS A 127 -0.60 -59.77 -68.90
C LYS A 127 -1.44 -58.54 -68.51
N SER A 128 -2.76 -58.57 -68.75
CA SER A 128 -3.68 -57.49 -68.37
C SER A 128 -3.75 -57.23 -66.86
N ILE A 129 -3.56 -58.26 -66.04
CA ILE A 129 -3.50 -58.16 -64.57
C ILE A 129 -2.21 -57.46 -64.13
N THR A 130 -1.09 -57.76 -64.79
CA THR A 130 0.21 -57.09 -64.55
C THR A 130 0.14 -55.59 -64.85
N VAL A 131 -0.49 -55.21 -65.97
CA VAL A 131 -0.65 -53.79 -66.37
C VAL A 131 -1.53 -53.05 -65.36
N LYS A 132 -2.66 -53.64 -64.94
CA LYS A 132 -3.53 -53.05 -63.91
C LYS A 132 -2.83 -52.87 -62.56
N ARG A 133 -2.09 -53.87 -62.08
CA ARG A 133 -1.33 -53.77 -60.81
C ARG A 133 -0.24 -52.69 -60.89
N LYS A 134 0.50 -52.60 -61.99
CA LYS A 134 1.51 -51.55 -62.21
C LYS A 134 0.88 -50.15 -62.21
N ALA A 135 -0.28 -49.98 -62.86
CA ALA A 135 -1.02 -48.72 -62.85
C ALA A 135 -1.45 -48.31 -61.43
N ILE A 136 -1.99 -49.25 -60.63
CA ILE A 136 -2.36 -49.00 -59.22
C ILE A 136 -1.12 -48.67 -58.37
N LEU A 137 0.02 -49.34 -58.59
CA LEU A 137 1.27 -49.01 -57.89
C LEU A 137 1.79 -47.62 -58.26
N GLU A 138 1.64 -47.19 -59.51
CA GLU A 138 2.01 -45.84 -59.95
C GLU A 138 1.07 -44.78 -59.35
N GLU A 139 -0.23 -45.05 -59.31
CA GLU A 139 -1.22 -44.22 -58.63
C GLU A 139 -0.89 -44.06 -57.13
N LYS A 140 -0.55 -45.15 -56.44
CA LYS A 140 -0.13 -45.11 -55.02
C LYS A 140 1.17 -44.34 -54.79
N ARG A 141 2.11 -44.36 -55.75
CA ARG A 141 3.32 -43.51 -55.71
C ARG A 141 2.96 -42.03 -55.87
N LYS A 142 2.05 -41.68 -56.77
CA LYS A 142 1.55 -40.30 -56.94
C LYS A 142 0.81 -39.80 -55.69
N GLU A 143 0.00 -40.66 -55.07
CA GLU A 143 -0.66 -40.35 -53.79
C GLU A 143 0.37 -40.07 -52.67
N HIS A 144 1.43 -40.88 -52.58
CA HIS A 144 2.52 -40.68 -51.62
C HIS A 144 3.28 -39.37 -51.89
N GLU A 145 3.59 -39.07 -53.14
CA GLU A 145 4.28 -37.84 -53.55
C GLU A 145 3.47 -36.59 -53.16
N LEU A 146 2.17 -36.58 -53.44
CA LEU A 146 1.25 -35.51 -53.02
C LEU A 146 1.16 -35.40 -51.48
N ALA A 147 1.16 -36.53 -50.76
CA ALA A 147 1.18 -36.53 -49.31
C ALA A 147 2.49 -35.98 -48.74
N MET A 148 3.63 -36.30 -49.36
CA MET A 148 4.96 -35.79 -49.00
C MET A 148 5.04 -34.27 -49.24
N GLU A 149 4.50 -33.77 -50.35
CA GLU A 149 4.44 -32.33 -50.64
C GLU A 149 3.61 -31.59 -49.58
N ARG A 150 2.42 -32.11 -49.22
CA ARG A 150 1.58 -31.55 -48.15
C ARG A 150 2.30 -31.56 -46.80
N PHE A 151 3.03 -32.62 -46.49
CA PHE A 151 3.83 -32.74 -45.27
C PHE A 151 4.93 -31.68 -45.22
N ASN A 152 5.72 -31.54 -46.30
CA ASN A 152 6.78 -30.54 -46.40
C ASN A 152 6.24 -29.12 -46.29
N LYS A 153 5.15 -28.80 -47.00
CA LYS A 153 4.49 -27.49 -46.90
C LYS A 153 3.98 -27.19 -45.48
N THR A 154 3.46 -28.21 -44.80
CA THR A 154 3.03 -28.07 -43.40
C THR A 154 4.21 -27.84 -42.46
N LYS A 155 5.32 -28.56 -42.67
CA LYS A 155 6.57 -28.40 -41.92
C LYS A 155 7.17 -27.01 -42.11
N GLU A 156 7.28 -26.54 -43.35
CA GLU A 156 7.77 -25.20 -43.69
C GLU A 156 6.91 -24.11 -43.04
N ARG A 157 5.57 -24.23 -43.13
CA ARG A 157 4.67 -23.30 -42.45
C ARG A 157 4.90 -23.28 -40.94
N LYS A 158 5.06 -24.45 -40.31
CA LYS A 158 5.31 -24.56 -38.86
C LYS A 158 6.66 -23.99 -38.45
N ILE A 159 7.69 -24.14 -39.27
CA ILE A 159 9.01 -23.52 -39.07
C ILE A 159 8.89 -21.99 -39.18
N ALA A 160 8.20 -21.49 -40.20
CA ALA A 160 8.00 -20.04 -40.37
C ALA A 160 7.20 -19.41 -39.23
N GLU A 161 6.13 -20.08 -38.76
CA GLU A 161 5.37 -19.69 -37.56
C GLU A 161 6.30 -19.62 -36.33
N TYR A 162 7.11 -20.65 -36.10
CA TYR A 162 8.07 -20.69 -35.00
C TYR A 162 9.13 -19.60 -35.08
N GLU A 163 9.69 -19.32 -36.25
CA GLU A 163 10.69 -18.25 -36.44
C GLU A 163 10.10 -16.87 -36.18
N LEU A 164 8.84 -16.65 -36.59
CA LEU A 164 8.13 -15.41 -36.32
C LEU A 164 7.90 -15.22 -34.81
N GLU A 165 7.39 -16.25 -34.12
CA GLU A 165 7.19 -16.23 -32.67
C GLU A 165 8.51 -16.03 -31.93
N LYS A 166 9.57 -16.73 -32.34
CA LYS A 166 10.92 -16.58 -31.77
C LYS A 166 11.42 -15.14 -31.92
N LYS A 167 11.29 -14.54 -33.11
CA LYS A 167 11.71 -13.16 -33.36
C LYS A 167 10.92 -12.16 -32.52
N GLN A 168 9.61 -12.38 -32.34
CA GLN A 168 8.77 -11.55 -31.47
C GLN A 168 9.21 -11.67 -30.00
N PHE A 169 9.47 -12.89 -29.53
CA PHE A 169 9.96 -13.16 -28.19
C PHE A 169 11.31 -12.47 -27.93
N GLU A 170 12.29 -12.64 -28.83
CA GLU A 170 13.61 -12.02 -28.71
C GLU A 170 13.52 -10.49 -28.70
N LYS A 171 12.65 -9.91 -29.53
CA LYS A 171 12.41 -8.46 -29.55
C LYS A 171 11.79 -7.95 -28.24
N LEU A 172 10.83 -8.67 -27.67
CA LEU A 172 10.22 -8.30 -26.38
C LEU A 172 11.23 -8.41 -25.23
N GLN A 173 12.03 -9.48 -25.22
CA GLN A 173 13.11 -9.69 -24.25
C GLN A 173 14.16 -8.58 -24.33
N GLU A 174 14.64 -8.24 -25.53
CA GLU A 174 15.60 -7.15 -25.74
C GLU A 174 15.02 -5.81 -25.30
N LYS A 175 13.75 -5.53 -25.64
CA LYS A 175 13.06 -4.31 -25.22
C LYS A 175 13.00 -4.19 -23.70
N HIS A 176 12.54 -5.23 -23.00
CA HIS A 176 12.46 -5.27 -21.53
C HIS A 176 13.84 -5.08 -20.89
N ASN A 177 14.85 -5.81 -21.36
CA ASN A 177 16.22 -5.71 -20.83
C ASN A 177 16.82 -4.31 -21.03
N LYS A 178 16.48 -3.65 -22.14
CA LYS A 178 16.88 -2.27 -22.40
C LYS A 178 16.18 -1.28 -21.47
N GLU A 179 14.89 -1.46 -21.19
CA GLU A 179 14.14 -0.63 -20.23
C GLU A 179 14.74 -0.74 -18.81
N VAL A 180 15.15 -1.93 -18.38
CA VAL A 180 15.84 -2.15 -17.10
C VAL A 180 17.19 -1.40 -17.06
N GLU A 181 17.97 -1.45 -18.14
CA GLU A 181 19.27 -0.75 -18.19
C GLU A 181 19.11 0.78 -18.26
N ASP A 182 18.07 1.26 -18.94
CA ASP A 182 17.73 2.68 -19.00
C ASP A 182 17.34 3.20 -17.61
N LEU A 183 16.44 2.51 -16.91
CA LEU A 183 16.06 2.85 -15.54
C LEU A 183 17.28 2.87 -14.61
N LYS A 184 18.15 1.87 -14.70
CA LYS A 184 19.41 1.84 -13.94
C LYS A 184 20.27 3.08 -14.21
N SER A 185 20.44 3.43 -15.48
CA SER A 185 21.23 4.60 -15.89
C SER A 185 20.65 5.91 -15.35
N ARG A 186 19.32 6.10 -15.44
CA ARG A 186 18.62 7.28 -14.89
C ARG A 186 18.72 7.32 -13.36
N PHE A 187 18.58 6.18 -12.70
CA PHE A 187 18.71 6.05 -11.25
C PHE A 187 20.12 6.42 -10.76
N GLU A 188 21.18 5.92 -11.42
CA GLU A 188 22.57 6.25 -11.08
C GLU A 188 22.92 7.73 -11.31
N LYS A 189 22.16 8.42 -12.16
CA LYS A 189 22.24 9.88 -12.35
C LYS A 189 21.40 10.69 -11.36
N ASN A 190 20.67 10.02 -10.46
CA ASN A 190 19.76 10.62 -9.48
C ASN A 190 18.59 11.40 -10.09
N GLU A 191 18.11 10.98 -11.26
CA GLU A 191 16.90 11.58 -11.86
C GLU A 191 15.69 11.33 -10.94
N PRO A 192 14.85 12.33 -10.63
CA PRO A 192 13.78 12.19 -9.64
C PRO A 192 12.80 11.05 -9.92
N GLU A 193 12.30 10.98 -11.15
CA GLU A 193 11.35 9.95 -11.57
C GLU A 193 11.97 8.54 -11.47
N ALA A 194 13.28 8.42 -11.73
CA ALA A 194 13.97 7.13 -11.64
C ALA A 194 14.21 6.69 -10.19
N ILE A 195 14.39 7.62 -9.25
CA ILE A 195 14.44 7.31 -7.80
C ILE A 195 13.08 6.82 -7.32
N GLU A 196 11.99 7.46 -7.74
CA GLU A 196 10.61 7.03 -7.46
C GLU A 196 10.34 5.63 -8.04
N GLU A 197 10.59 5.42 -9.33
CA GLU A 197 10.44 4.12 -10.01
C GLU A 197 11.28 3.00 -9.33
N TYR A 198 12.49 3.32 -8.88
CA TYR A 198 13.35 2.37 -8.17
C TYR A 198 12.75 1.95 -6.82
N LEU A 199 12.27 2.93 -6.03
CA LEU A 199 11.67 2.67 -4.72
C LEU A 199 10.36 1.89 -4.85
N ASP A 200 9.56 2.15 -5.89
CA ASP A 200 8.38 1.32 -6.20
C ASP A 200 8.77 -0.15 -6.44
N LEU A 201 9.88 -0.40 -7.15
CA LEU A 201 10.40 -1.75 -7.34
C LEU A 201 10.87 -2.39 -6.02
N VAL A 202 11.50 -1.62 -5.14
CA VAL A 202 11.91 -2.09 -3.80
C VAL A 202 10.68 -2.50 -3.00
N PHE A 203 9.68 -1.62 -2.86
CA PHE A 203 8.48 -1.90 -2.09
C PHE A 203 7.63 -3.04 -2.68
N SER A 204 7.64 -3.23 -4.00
CA SER A 204 6.96 -4.36 -4.65
C SER A 204 7.55 -5.72 -4.28
N LYS A 205 8.82 -5.77 -3.87
CA LYS A 205 9.51 -6.98 -3.41
C LYS A 205 9.41 -7.18 -1.90
N SER A 206 9.09 -6.13 -1.15
CA SER A 206 8.93 -6.18 0.31
C SER A 206 7.77 -7.10 0.69
N LYS A 207 8.08 -8.12 1.49
CA LYS A 207 7.07 -9.11 1.93
C LYS A 207 6.40 -8.68 3.23
N TYR A 208 5.08 -8.63 3.21
CA TYR A 208 4.22 -8.43 4.37
C TYR A 208 3.35 -9.67 4.59
N PRO A 209 2.82 -9.88 5.81
CA PRO A 209 1.80 -10.90 6.04
C PRO A 209 0.60 -10.70 5.10
N ASP A 210 -0.04 -11.80 4.67
CA ASP A 210 -1.08 -11.79 3.62
C ASP A 210 -2.26 -10.84 3.89
N PHE A 211 -2.54 -10.54 5.16
CA PHE A 211 -3.60 -9.63 5.60
C PHE A 211 -3.17 -8.14 5.65
N ILE A 212 -1.92 -7.82 5.30
CA ILE A 212 -1.41 -6.45 5.19
C ILE A 212 -1.07 -6.17 3.73
N THR A 213 -1.83 -5.27 3.14
CA THR A 213 -1.59 -4.72 1.80
C THR A 213 -1.30 -3.24 1.96
N LEU A 214 -0.19 -2.77 1.39
CA LEU A 214 0.24 -1.38 1.46
C LEU A 214 0.29 -0.78 0.06
N SER A 215 -0.15 0.47 -0.06
CA SER A 215 0.03 1.29 -1.25
C SER A 215 0.93 2.49 -0.90
N TYR A 216 1.75 2.92 -1.86
CA TYR A 216 2.72 3.99 -1.67
C TYR A 216 2.56 5.04 -2.76
N ASP A 217 2.58 6.31 -2.36
CA ASP A 217 2.79 7.43 -3.25
C ASP A 217 4.13 8.09 -2.91
N LEU A 218 4.99 8.19 -3.92
CA LEU A 218 6.34 8.69 -3.79
C LEU A 218 6.50 10.05 -4.49
N LEU A 219 7.31 10.91 -3.91
CA LEU A 219 7.77 12.15 -4.54
C LEU A 219 9.17 12.49 -4.05
N PHE A 220 10.12 12.56 -4.98
CA PHE A 220 11.50 12.93 -4.68
C PHE A 220 11.78 14.40 -5.01
N ASP A 221 12.26 15.15 -4.02
CA ASP A 221 12.76 16.50 -4.17
C ASP A 221 14.30 16.47 -4.21
N GLU A 222 14.87 16.57 -5.42
CA GLU A 222 16.31 16.59 -5.66
C GLU A 222 17.01 17.76 -4.95
N SER A 223 16.37 18.94 -4.91
CA SER A 223 16.98 20.16 -4.34
C SER A 223 17.25 20.02 -2.84
N ARG A 224 16.37 19.28 -2.15
CA ARG A 224 16.46 19.02 -0.71
C ARG A 224 16.95 17.61 -0.40
N LYS A 225 17.21 16.78 -1.42
CA LYS A 225 17.48 15.35 -1.29
C LYS A 225 16.49 14.65 -0.36
N THR A 226 15.22 15.01 -0.48
CA THR A 226 14.15 14.52 0.39
C THR A 226 13.20 13.66 -0.41
N ILE A 227 12.93 12.44 0.06
CA ILE A 227 11.80 11.65 -0.44
C ILE A 227 10.61 11.82 0.50
N VAL A 228 9.46 12.13 -0.08
CA VAL A 228 8.18 12.11 0.63
C VAL A 228 7.44 10.84 0.25
N VAL A 229 7.02 10.08 1.25
CA VAL A 229 6.35 8.79 1.10
C VAL A 229 5.02 8.87 1.82
N ASN A 230 3.95 8.84 1.06
CA ASN A 230 2.62 8.61 1.62
C ASN A 230 2.34 7.12 1.54
N VAL A 231 2.02 6.49 2.67
CA VAL A 231 1.68 5.07 2.74
C VAL A 231 0.24 4.90 3.22
N GLU A 232 -0.53 4.09 2.51
CA GLU A 232 -1.84 3.64 2.98
C GLU A 232 -1.64 2.47 3.93
N LEU A 233 -1.99 2.71 5.19
CA LEU A 233 -1.81 1.77 6.30
C LEU A 233 -3.08 0.90 6.48
N PRO A 234 -2.93 -0.30 7.05
CA PRO A 234 -4.07 -1.19 7.26
C PRO A 234 -5.09 -0.58 8.24
N ASP A 235 -6.38 -0.77 7.93
CA ASP A 235 -7.49 -0.43 8.83
C ASP A 235 -7.47 -1.37 10.06
N PRO A 236 -7.76 -0.87 11.28
CA PRO A 236 -7.93 -1.72 12.45
C PRO A 236 -8.89 -2.92 12.26
N GLU A 237 -9.90 -2.81 11.41
CA GLU A 237 -10.86 -3.88 11.11
C GLU A 237 -10.33 -4.91 10.11
N SER A 238 -9.30 -4.59 9.32
CA SER A 238 -8.72 -5.52 8.36
C SER A 238 -7.69 -6.48 8.99
N LEU A 239 -7.25 -6.21 10.22
CA LEU A 239 -6.25 -7.02 10.91
C LEU A 239 -6.89 -8.15 11.74
N PRO A 240 -6.26 -9.33 11.79
CA PRO A 240 -6.78 -10.46 12.57
C PRO A 240 -6.77 -10.16 14.07
N LYS A 241 -7.88 -10.51 14.74
CA LYS A 241 -8.11 -10.23 16.17
C LYS A 241 -8.19 -11.52 16.99
N GLU A 242 -8.33 -12.66 16.33
CA GLU A 242 -8.55 -13.98 16.90
C GLU A 242 -7.29 -14.52 17.58
N ILE A 243 -7.47 -15.21 18.71
CA ILE A 243 -6.38 -15.83 19.48
C ILE A 243 -6.64 -17.30 19.82
N GLU A 244 -7.90 -17.75 19.73
CA GLU A 244 -8.30 -19.11 20.08
C GLU A 244 -9.59 -19.48 19.36
N TYR A 245 -9.63 -20.66 18.74
CA TYR A 245 -10.82 -21.27 18.18
C TYR A 245 -11.22 -22.46 19.05
N LYS A 246 -12.52 -22.55 19.40
CA LYS A 246 -13.09 -23.66 20.17
C LYS A 246 -14.21 -24.30 19.41
N TYR A 247 -14.12 -25.62 19.23
CA TYR A 247 -15.16 -26.41 18.61
C TYR A 247 -16.23 -26.85 19.61
N ILE A 248 -17.49 -26.50 19.34
CA ILE A 248 -18.65 -26.86 20.15
C ILE A 248 -19.35 -28.07 19.53
N ALA A 249 -18.96 -29.26 19.98
CA ALA A 249 -19.46 -30.55 19.46
C ALA A 249 -20.97 -30.78 19.60
N SER A 250 -21.68 -30.00 20.41
CA SER A 250 -23.15 -30.08 20.54
C SER A 250 -23.89 -29.35 19.43
N ARG A 251 -23.25 -28.34 18.81
CA ARG A 251 -23.83 -27.52 17.74
C ARG A 251 -23.11 -27.64 16.40
N ASP A 252 -21.95 -28.31 16.39
CA ASP A 252 -21.06 -28.38 15.21
C ASP A 252 -20.62 -27.00 14.74
N GLU A 253 -20.27 -26.13 15.70
CA GLU A 253 -19.92 -24.73 15.47
C GLU A 253 -18.55 -24.40 16.06
N PHE A 254 -17.81 -23.52 15.39
CA PHE A 254 -16.60 -22.92 15.94
C PHE A 254 -16.93 -21.61 16.63
N THR A 255 -16.34 -21.39 17.79
CA THR A 255 -16.40 -20.12 18.51
C THR A 255 -15.00 -19.55 18.64
N THR A 256 -14.87 -18.25 18.47
CA THR A 256 -13.59 -17.56 18.55
C THR A 256 -13.49 -16.77 19.84
N LYS A 257 -12.26 -16.65 20.34
CA LYS A 257 -11.89 -15.67 21.33
C LYS A 257 -10.95 -14.68 20.66
N GLU A 258 -11.24 -13.40 20.84
CA GLU A 258 -10.46 -12.30 20.29
C GLU A 258 -9.62 -11.61 21.37
N LEU A 259 -8.63 -10.82 20.92
CA LEU A 259 -7.89 -9.89 21.76
C LEU A 259 -8.82 -8.90 22.44
N LYS A 260 -8.49 -8.54 23.68
CA LYS A 260 -9.22 -7.45 24.35
C LYS A 260 -8.93 -6.14 23.62
N LYS A 261 -9.91 -5.22 23.60
CA LYS A 261 -9.80 -3.92 22.94
C LYS A 261 -8.49 -3.17 23.25
N LYS A 262 -8.04 -3.19 24.50
CA LYS A 262 -6.78 -2.56 24.93
C LYS A 262 -5.55 -3.25 24.34
N GLU A 263 -5.50 -4.58 24.41
CA GLU A 263 -4.38 -5.39 23.88
C GLU A 263 -4.27 -5.23 22.36
N PHE A 264 -5.42 -5.19 21.67
CA PHE A 264 -5.46 -4.92 20.24
C PHE A 264 -5.00 -3.49 19.89
N SER A 265 -5.39 -2.49 20.69
CA SER A 265 -4.92 -1.10 20.51
C SER A 265 -3.40 -0.99 20.52
N GLU A 266 -2.77 -1.63 21.52
CA GLU A 266 -1.32 -1.62 21.68
C GLU A 266 -0.63 -2.37 20.54
N LEU A 267 -1.22 -3.50 20.09
CA LEU A 267 -0.71 -4.26 18.96
C LEU A 267 -0.82 -3.47 17.64
N TYR A 268 -1.95 -2.81 17.39
CA TYR A 268 -2.17 -2.01 16.20
C TYR A 268 -1.17 -0.85 16.11
N GLU A 269 -1.00 -0.11 17.19
CA GLU A 269 0.00 0.95 17.27
C GLU A 269 1.42 0.43 16.98
N GLU A 270 1.78 -0.73 17.49
CA GLU A 270 3.08 -1.35 17.22
C GLU A 270 3.22 -1.82 15.77
N VAL A 271 2.15 -2.34 15.15
CA VAL A 271 2.13 -2.71 13.72
C VAL A 271 2.37 -1.48 12.84
N ILE A 272 1.62 -0.39 13.06
CA ILE A 272 1.79 0.85 12.31
C ILE A 272 3.20 1.42 12.50
N SER A 273 3.70 1.42 13.74
CA SER A 273 5.04 1.92 14.03
C SER A 273 6.12 1.09 13.33
N GLN A 274 5.98 -0.24 13.33
CA GLN A 274 6.90 -1.14 12.65
C GLN A 274 6.88 -0.94 11.13
N ILE A 275 5.70 -0.80 10.52
CA ILE A 275 5.58 -0.53 9.08
C ILE A 275 6.30 0.77 8.75
N ALA A 276 6.05 1.84 9.50
CA ALA A 276 6.64 3.15 9.23
C ALA A 276 8.18 3.13 9.34
N ILE A 277 8.73 2.54 10.41
CA ILE A 277 10.19 2.42 10.56
C ILE A 277 10.79 1.48 9.52
N ARG A 278 10.09 0.40 9.18
CA ARG A 278 10.49 -0.54 8.13
C ARG A 278 10.60 0.16 6.78
N THR A 279 9.60 0.92 6.37
CA THR A 279 9.64 1.67 5.11
C THR A 279 10.83 2.63 5.06
N VAL A 280 11.10 3.38 6.15
CA VAL A 280 12.27 4.28 6.21
C VAL A 280 13.58 3.51 6.09
N HIS A 281 13.69 2.36 6.75
CA HIS A 281 14.86 1.49 6.68
C HIS A 281 15.08 0.93 5.27
N GLU A 282 14.04 0.39 4.63
CA GLU A 282 14.09 -0.14 3.26
C GLU A 282 14.56 0.94 2.27
N ILE A 283 14.12 2.19 2.42
CA ILE A 283 14.59 3.32 1.58
C ILE A 283 16.07 3.59 1.78
N PHE A 284 16.51 3.77 3.03
CA PHE A 284 17.90 4.15 3.30
C PHE A 284 18.88 3.02 2.95
N GLU A 285 18.49 1.76 3.15
CA GLU A 285 19.30 0.60 2.80
C GLU A 285 19.38 0.37 1.28
N SER A 286 18.24 0.41 0.58
CA SER A 286 18.19 0.06 -0.84
C SER A 286 18.82 1.14 -1.74
N VAL A 287 18.74 2.42 -1.38
CA VAL A 287 19.22 3.54 -2.22
C VAL A 287 20.71 3.77 -2.03
N TYR A 288 21.51 3.13 -2.89
CA TYR A 288 22.97 3.11 -2.81
C TYR A 288 23.69 4.32 -3.44
N THR A 289 22.98 5.22 -4.11
CA THR A 289 23.56 6.42 -4.74
C THR A 289 23.74 7.59 -3.77
N ASN A 290 23.28 7.45 -2.51
CA ASN A 290 23.25 8.51 -1.50
C ASN A 290 22.54 9.80 -1.99
N SER A 291 21.52 9.63 -2.83
CA SER A 291 20.70 10.73 -3.35
C SER A 291 19.69 11.27 -2.35
N ILE A 292 19.32 10.47 -1.35
CA ILE A 292 18.29 10.80 -0.35
C ILE A 292 18.97 11.03 1.00
N ASP A 293 18.96 12.24 1.52
CA ASP A 293 19.46 12.58 2.86
C ASP A 293 18.33 12.57 3.91
N PHE A 294 17.09 12.87 3.48
CA PHE A 294 15.92 12.91 4.35
C PHE A 294 14.76 12.07 3.80
N VAL A 295 14.04 11.40 4.70
CA VAL A 295 12.78 10.71 4.41
C VAL A 295 11.68 11.36 5.22
N VAL A 296 10.60 11.77 4.55
CA VAL A 296 9.35 12.16 5.21
C VAL A 296 8.30 11.11 4.90
N LEU A 297 7.85 10.36 5.90
CA LEU A 297 6.81 9.35 5.76
C LEU A 297 5.51 9.85 6.38
N ASN A 298 4.40 9.76 5.65
CA ASN A 298 3.06 10.03 6.15
C ASN A 298 2.19 8.78 5.97
N GLY A 299 1.65 8.25 7.05
CA GLY A 299 0.78 7.09 7.02
C GLY A 299 -0.68 7.48 7.15
N TYR A 300 -1.47 7.10 6.17
CA TYR A 300 -2.90 7.39 6.08
C TYR A 300 -3.73 6.13 6.29
N VAL A 301 -4.84 6.26 6.99
CA VAL A 301 -5.85 5.19 7.14
C VAL A 301 -7.18 5.74 6.64
N ASN A 302 -7.85 4.94 5.82
CA ASN A 302 -9.24 5.20 5.47
C ASN A 302 -10.10 4.89 6.68
N SER A 303 -10.93 5.86 7.09
CA SER A 303 -11.75 5.73 8.27
C SER A 303 -13.12 6.33 8.03
N ILE A 304 -14.15 5.70 8.58
CA ILE A 304 -15.50 6.25 8.55
C ILE A 304 -15.61 7.29 9.66
N ASP A 305 -15.88 8.55 9.32
CA ASP A 305 -16.16 9.58 10.30
C ASP A 305 -17.48 9.24 11.02
N LYS A 306 -17.37 8.89 12.31
CA LYS A 306 -18.52 8.47 13.14
C LYS A 306 -19.60 9.54 13.28
N LYS A 307 -19.31 10.81 12.97
CA LYS A 307 -20.28 11.91 13.01
C LYS A 307 -21.05 12.08 11.70
N THR A 308 -20.42 11.81 10.57
CA THR A 308 -20.98 12.08 9.23
C THR A 308 -21.31 10.81 8.44
N GLY A 309 -20.72 9.67 8.80
CA GLY A 309 -20.85 8.39 8.10
C GLY A 309 -20.08 8.32 6.78
N ASN A 310 -19.28 9.34 6.45
CA ASN A 310 -18.52 9.41 5.21
C ASN A 310 -17.10 8.84 5.39
N ASP A 311 -16.55 8.30 4.30
CA ASP A 311 -15.15 7.91 4.23
C ASP A 311 -14.26 9.16 4.36
N THR A 312 -13.31 9.10 5.28
CA THR A 312 -12.35 10.16 5.58
C THR A 312 -10.95 9.58 5.68
N ILE A 313 -10.00 10.25 5.03
CA ILE A 313 -8.59 9.86 5.04
C ILE A 313 -7.93 10.59 6.21
N ALA A 314 -7.49 9.84 7.22
CA ALA A 314 -6.80 10.38 8.39
C ALA A 314 -5.32 10.02 8.34
N CYS A 315 -4.43 11.02 8.39
CA CYS A 315 -3.01 10.77 8.62
C CYS A 315 -2.81 10.45 10.11
N ILE A 316 -2.27 9.29 10.44
CA ILE A 316 -2.15 8.79 11.83
C ILE A 316 -0.69 8.74 12.30
N VAL A 317 0.25 8.78 11.37
CA VAL A 317 1.69 8.81 11.64
C VAL A 317 2.38 9.72 10.64
N SER A 318 3.29 10.57 11.11
CA SER A 318 4.16 11.37 10.25
C SER A 318 5.56 11.39 10.82
N ILE A 319 6.55 11.00 10.04
CA ILE A 319 7.94 10.84 10.49
C ILE A 319 8.84 11.63 9.56
N GLN A 320 9.78 12.38 10.12
CA GLN A 320 10.93 12.88 9.38
C GLN A 320 12.20 12.22 9.94
N ALA A 321 12.93 11.56 9.07
CA ALA A 321 14.18 10.88 9.40
C ALA A 321 15.33 11.42 8.53
N GLU A 322 16.48 11.65 9.15
CA GLU A 322 17.74 11.97 8.50
C GLU A 322 18.57 10.69 8.39
N ARG A 323 19.20 10.46 7.23
CA ARG A 323 19.94 9.22 6.93
C ARG A 323 21.00 8.90 7.98
N ASP A 324 21.88 9.84 8.29
CA ASP A 324 23.02 9.60 9.17
C ASP A 324 22.59 9.31 10.60
N TYR A 325 21.63 10.08 11.12
CA TYR A 325 21.04 9.82 12.42
C TYR A 325 20.34 8.46 12.45
N PHE A 326 19.51 8.14 11.44
CA PHE A 326 18.78 6.87 11.38
C PHE A 326 19.72 5.66 11.31
N ASN A 327 20.77 5.72 10.49
CA ASN A 327 21.77 4.66 10.37
C ASN A 327 22.61 4.47 11.65
N SER A 328 22.67 5.48 12.52
CA SER A 328 23.31 5.35 13.83
C SER A 328 22.46 4.57 14.86
N LEU A 329 21.15 4.40 14.59
CA LEU A 329 20.23 3.73 15.50
C LEU A 329 20.36 2.19 15.39
N ASN A 330 20.22 1.52 16.52
CA ASN A 330 20.17 0.06 16.56
C ASN A 330 18.73 -0.44 16.59
N LEU A 331 18.14 -0.63 15.40
CA LEU A 331 16.76 -1.09 15.22
C LEU A 331 16.48 -2.49 15.81
N THR A 332 17.51 -3.31 16.07
CA THR A 332 17.33 -4.63 16.71
C THR A 332 17.05 -4.54 18.21
N LYS A 333 17.40 -3.40 18.84
CA LYS A 333 17.32 -3.20 20.30
C LYS A 333 16.31 -2.14 20.72
N ILE A 334 15.84 -1.31 19.78
CA ILE A 334 14.91 -0.21 20.03
C ILE A 334 13.54 -0.63 19.48
N SER A 335 12.46 -0.39 20.24
CA SER A 335 11.11 -0.61 19.71
C SER A 335 10.77 0.43 18.65
N ALA A 336 9.95 0.04 17.66
CA ALA A 336 9.62 0.94 16.57
C ALA A 336 8.95 2.23 17.08
N LYS A 337 8.06 2.11 18.07
CA LYS A 337 7.40 3.25 18.72
C LYS A 337 8.38 4.24 19.36
N GLU A 338 9.39 3.76 20.09
CA GLU A 338 10.40 4.65 20.70
C GLU A 338 11.34 5.23 19.64
N CYS A 339 11.61 4.49 18.57
CA CYS A 339 12.35 5.00 17.41
C CYS A 339 11.64 6.21 16.78
N ILE A 340 10.32 6.13 16.56
CA ILE A 340 9.54 7.25 15.99
C ILE A 340 9.60 8.49 16.89
N LYS A 341 9.50 8.33 18.22
CA LYS A 341 9.61 9.46 19.16
C LYS A 341 10.99 10.10 19.18
N GLY A 342 12.04 9.29 18.97
CA GLY A 342 13.42 9.77 18.90
C GLY A 342 13.77 10.42 17.57
N LEU A 343 13.00 10.14 16.52
CA LEU A 343 12.98 10.90 15.28
C LEU A 343 12.12 12.16 15.49
N LYS A 344 12.19 13.16 14.59
CA LYS A 344 11.26 14.31 14.63
C LYS A 344 9.83 13.90 14.19
N GLY A 345 9.37 12.74 14.62
CA GLY A 345 8.10 12.14 14.24
C GLY A 345 6.95 12.56 15.15
N LEU A 346 5.78 12.73 14.55
CA LEU A 346 4.51 12.98 15.21
C LEU A 346 3.65 11.72 15.09
N ILE A 347 3.16 11.22 16.22
CA ILE A 347 2.26 10.06 16.30
C ILE A 347 0.91 10.51 16.87
N ALA A 348 -0.21 10.03 16.31
CA ALA A 348 -1.53 10.25 16.90
C ALA A 348 -1.57 9.61 18.29
N SER A 349 -1.99 10.37 19.32
CA SER A 349 -1.99 9.88 20.70
C SER A 349 -2.90 8.67 20.95
N GLU A 350 -3.85 8.39 20.04
CA GLU A 350 -4.77 7.24 20.10
C GLU A 350 -5.14 6.74 18.68
N PHE A 351 -4.44 5.72 18.18
CA PHE A 351 -4.67 5.14 16.85
C PHE A 351 -6.10 4.57 16.63
N ILE A 352 -6.76 4.07 17.68
CA ILE A 352 -8.14 3.55 17.60
C ILE A 352 -9.19 4.64 17.36
N ASN A 353 -8.89 5.87 17.76
CA ASN A 353 -9.78 7.01 17.55
C ASN A 353 -9.45 7.78 16.26
N LEU A 354 -8.42 7.32 15.51
CA LEU A 354 -8.00 7.85 14.20
C LEU A 354 -7.92 9.39 14.22
N ALA A 355 -7.46 9.95 15.34
CA ALA A 355 -7.31 11.39 15.47
C ALA A 355 -6.24 11.85 14.48
N PRO A 356 -6.58 12.66 13.46
CA PRO A 356 -5.67 12.97 12.39
C PRO A 356 -4.52 13.84 12.88
N VAL A 357 -3.30 13.40 12.64
CA VAL A 357 -2.07 14.19 12.73
C VAL A 357 -1.89 14.91 11.40
N LYS A 358 -1.39 16.15 11.42
CA LYS A 358 -1.05 16.84 10.17
C LYS A 358 0.28 16.29 9.62
N PRO A 359 0.34 15.92 8.33
CA PRO A 359 1.60 15.58 7.66
C PRO A 359 2.65 16.67 7.87
N ILE A 360 3.89 16.27 8.15
CA ILE A 360 5.01 17.22 8.31
C ILE A 360 5.28 17.93 6.97
N LEU A 361 5.12 17.22 5.85
CA LEU A 361 5.25 17.69 4.47
C LEU A 361 4.19 17.00 3.59
N ASN A 362 3.48 17.74 2.73
CA ASN A 362 2.45 17.19 1.84
C ASN A 362 3.00 16.92 0.44
N LEU A 363 2.49 15.87 -0.21
CA LEU A 363 2.68 15.63 -1.64
C LEU A 363 1.86 16.63 -2.46
N ASN A 364 2.51 17.44 -3.29
CA ASN A 364 1.83 18.26 -4.28
C ASN A 364 2.57 18.19 -5.63
N ARG A 365 2.05 17.39 -6.57
CA ARG A 365 2.66 17.17 -7.89
C ARG A 365 2.57 18.39 -8.82
N GLU A 366 1.73 19.39 -8.51
CA GLU A 366 1.56 20.60 -9.32
C GLU A 366 2.39 21.80 -8.83
N ASP A 367 3.11 21.68 -7.71
CA ASP A 367 3.79 22.81 -7.07
C ASP A 367 5.21 23.04 -7.60
N ARG A 368 5.33 23.45 -8.86
CA ARG A 368 6.59 23.96 -9.45
C ARG A 368 6.96 25.38 -8.97
N ARG A 369 6.46 25.84 -7.81
CA ARG A 369 6.82 27.15 -7.24
C ARG A 369 7.01 27.06 -5.74
N ILE A 370 7.97 26.24 -5.35
CA ILE A 370 8.64 26.44 -4.07
C ILE A 370 9.52 27.68 -4.25
N ILE A 371 8.97 28.83 -3.86
CA ILE A 371 9.71 30.09 -3.71
C ILE A 371 10.92 29.78 -2.84
N GLU A 372 12.09 30.12 -3.39
CA GLU A 372 13.34 30.24 -2.67
C GLU A 372 13.09 30.84 -1.29
N SER A 373 13.54 30.16 -0.25
CA SER A 373 13.95 30.89 0.96
C SER A 373 15.28 31.57 0.63
N GLU A 374 15.26 32.46 -0.36
CA GLU A 374 16.31 33.44 -0.54
C GLU A 374 16.22 34.36 0.66
N ALA A 375 17.36 34.50 1.33
CA ALA A 375 17.60 35.53 2.29
C ALA A 375 17.40 36.91 1.61
N VAL A 376 16.16 37.42 1.61
CA VAL A 376 15.91 38.86 1.41
C VAL A 376 16.08 39.54 2.77
N ILE A 377 17.27 39.40 3.35
CA ILE A 377 17.72 40.19 4.48
C ILE A 377 19.11 40.65 4.11
N ASP A 378 19.19 41.69 3.30
CA ASP A 378 20.34 42.61 3.33
C ASP A 378 20.07 43.98 2.70
N ASP A 379 18.81 44.40 2.48
CA ASP A 379 18.57 45.76 1.94
C ASP A 379 17.21 46.39 2.30
N ILE A 380 16.85 46.40 3.59
CA ILE A 380 15.80 47.32 4.07
C ILE A 380 16.46 48.63 4.46
N ASP A 381 16.72 49.45 3.43
CA ASP A 381 17.19 50.80 3.58
C ASP A 381 16.07 51.75 4.10
N SER A 382 16.52 52.86 4.66
CA SER A 382 15.93 53.61 5.79
C SER A 382 14.65 54.43 5.53
N ASN A 383 13.75 54.07 4.59
CA ASN A 383 12.59 54.93 4.27
C ASN A 383 11.32 54.27 3.65
N ASN A 384 10.94 53.06 4.06
CA ASN A 384 9.73 52.41 3.52
C ASN A 384 8.43 52.75 4.29
N ASN A 385 7.51 53.44 3.60
CA ASN A 385 6.14 53.69 4.06
C ASN A 385 5.25 52.45 3.77
N LEU A 386 4.77 51.78 4.84
CA LEU A 386 3.95 50.56 4.74
C LEU A 386 2.62 50.77 4.01
N ALA A 387 2.08 52.01 3.98
CA ALA A 387 0.84 52.30 3.28
C ALA A 387 1.01 52.41 1.75
N SER A 388 2.24 52.62 1.25
CA SER A 388 2.53 52.83 -0.17
C SER A 388 3.29 51.69 -0.85
N MET A 389 3.70 50.66 -0.10
CA MET A 389 4.36 49.48 -0.66
C MET A 389 3.38 48.54 -1.33
N ASP A 390 3.88 47.67 -2.21
CA ASP A 390 3.08 46.63 -2.85
C ASP A 390 2.38 45.73 -1.83
N TRP A 391 1.16 45.30 -2.15
CA TRP A 391 0.30 44.58 -1.21
C TRP A 391 0.84 43.19 -0.87
N GLN A 392 1.49 42.52 -1.82
CA GLN A 392 2.13 41.21 -1.62
C GLN A 392 3.36 41.35 -0.71
N LYS A 393 4.13 42.43 -0.90
CA LYS A 393 5.26 42.77 -0.03
C LYS A 393 4.80 43.09 1.39
N PHE A 394 3.69 43.80 1.55
CA PHE A 394 3.10 44.10 2.86
C PHE A 394 2.65 42.82 3.59
N GLU A 395 1.95 41.93 2.90
CA GLU A 395 1.53 40.62 3.47
C GLU A 395 2.74 39.78 3.89
N THR A 396 3.79 39.76 3.05
CA THR A 396 5.05 39.05 3.36
C THR A 396 5.74 39.64 4.60
N LEU A 397 5.82 40.97 4.71
CA LEU A 397 6.41 41.63 5.87
C LEU A 397 5.61 41.39 7.15
N VAL A 398 4.28 41.40 7.07
CA VAL A 398 3.42 41.07 8.21
C VAL A 398 3.62 39.61 8.60
N ARG A 399 3.74 38.70 7.65
CA ARG A 399 4.10 37.31 7.97
C ARG A 399 5.43 37.22 8.72
N ASP A 400 6.46 37.87 8.23
CA ASP A 400 7.81 37.73 8.78
C ASP A 400 7.93 38.35 10.18
N ILE A 401 7.29 39.51 10.42
CA ILE A 401 7.31 40.14 11.75
C ILE A 401 6.55 39.32 12.79
N PHE A 402 5.44 38.68 12.40
CA PHE A 402 4.73 37.78 13.29
C PHE A 402 5.50 36.47 13.49
N ALA A 403 6.19 35.97 12.46
CA ALA A 403 7.12 34.85 12.66
C ALA A 403 8.18 35.20 13.71
N LYS A 404 8.77 36.41 13.67
CA LYS A 404 9.74 36.87 14.67
C LYS A 404 9.14 37.10 16.06
N GLU A 405 7.94 37.68 16.15
CA GLU A 405 7.25 37.91 17.42
C GLU A 405 6.94 36.60 18.14
N PHE A 406 6.60 35.55 17.38
CA PHE A 406 6.27 34.23 17.94
C PHE A 406 7.51 33.31 18.08
N ALA A 407 8.59 33.54 17.32
CA ALA A 407 9.83 32.76 17.41
C ALA A 407 10.59 32.94 18.76
N GLY A 408 10.21 33.92 19.57
CA GLY A 408 10.84 34.23 20.86
C GLY A 408 10.52 33.26 22.00
N GLU A 409 10.35 31.96 21.74
CA GLU A 409 10.10 30.92 22.77
C GLU A 409 10.23 29.47 22.25
N GLY A 410 11.01 29.20 21.19
CA GLY A 410 11.17 27.84 20.63
C GLY A 410 9.96 27.34 19.82
N VAL A 411 9.15 28.28 19.33
CA VAL A 411 7.97 28.05 18.49
C VAL A 411 8.37 27.83 17.03
N ASP A 412 7.94 26.72 16.45
CA ASP A 412 8.10 26.42 15.02
C ASP A 412 7.00 27.15 14.23
N VAL A 413 7.27 28.41 13.85
CA VAL A 413 6.30 29.26 13.15
C VAL A 413 6.16 28.82 11.69
N LYS A 414 5.26 27.86 11.43
CA LYS A 414 4.84 27.51 10.07
C LYS A 414 3.86 28.55 9.53
N VAL A 415 4.37 29.58 8.84
CA VAL A 415 3.48 30.51 8.13
C VAL A 415 3.09 29.95 6.76
N THR A 416 1.89 29.39 6.70
CA THR A 416 1.30 28.92 5.44
C THR A 416 0.56 30.06 4.75
N GLN A 417 0.74 30.20 3.43
CA GLN A 417 -0.12 31.06 2.61
C GLN A 417 -1.50 30.41 2.57
N ALA A 418 -2.54 31.14 2.96
CA ALA A 418 -3.88 30.57 2.92
C ALA A 418 -4.52 30.71 1.53
N SER A 419 -5.52 29.86 1.30
CA SER A 419 -6.35 29.90 0.11
C SER A 419 -6.95 31.29 -0.11
N ARG A 420 -6.92 31.75 -1.37
CA ARG A 420 -7.57 33.01 -1.81
C ARG A 420 -9.07 33.04 -1.51
N ASP A 421 -9.67 31.89 -1.22
CA ASP A 421 -11.12 31.75 -1.01
C ASP A 421 -11.59 32.12 0.41
N ALA A 422 -10.68 32.18 1.41
CA ALA A 422 -11.04 32.46 2.81
C ALA A 422 -10.47 33.77 3.38
N GLY A 423 -9.68 34.51 2.58
CA GLY A 423 -9.13 35.82 2.94
C GLY A 423 -8.14 35.79 4.12
N VAL A 424 -7.41 34.69 4.32
CA VAL A 424 -6.38 34.54 5.36
C VAL A 424 -5.00 34.77 4.74
N ASP A 425 -4.16 35.55 5.40
CA ASP A 425 -2.85 35.92 4.86
C ASP A 425 -1.72 35.11 5.50
N ALA A 426 -1.91 34.70 6.76
CA ALA A 426 -0.99 33.82 7.47
C ALA A 426 -1.72 32.97 8.51
N ILE A 427 -1.19 31.77 8.77
CA ILE A 427 -1.60 30.93 9.90
C ILE A 427 -0.34 30.68 10.73
N ILE A 428 -0.46 30.76 12.05
CA ILE A 428 0.63 30.44 12.98
C ILE A 428 0.16 29.33 13.90
N PHE A 429 1.05 28.39 14.19
CA PHE A 429 0.83 27.36 15.20
C PHE A 429 1.79 27.59 16.35
N ASP A 430 1.25 27.87 17.51
CA ASP A 430 2.02 27.94 18.75
C ASP A 430 1.93 26.57 19.45
N PRO A 431 3.06 25.86 19.66
CA PRO A 431 3.08 24.54 20.29
C PRO A 431 2.88 24.59 21.81
N ASP A 432 2.77 25.76 22.44
CA ASP A 432 2.53 25.85 23.89
C ASP A 432 1.22 25.11 24.26
N PRO A 433 1.29 24.09 25.14
CA PRO A 433 0.14 23.24 25.47
C PRO A 433 -0.91 23.91 26.36
N ILE A 434 -0.61 25.09 26.92
CA ILE A 434 -1.46 25.82 27.85
C ILE A 434 -2.07 27.07 27.19
N LYS A 435 -1.28 27.78 26.37
CA LYS A 435 -1.65 29.08 25.77
C LYS A 435 -1.62 29.08 24.24
N GLY A 436 -1.01 28.07 23.63
CA GLY A 436 -0.80 27.98 22.20
C GLY A 436 -2.01 27.48 21.43
N GLY A 437 -1.77 27.02 20.20
CA GLY A 437 -2.78 26.57 19.25
C GLY A 437 -2.69 27.31 17.92
N LYS A 438 -3.76 27.20 17.12
CA LYS A 438 -3.82 27.80 15.79
C LYS A 438 -4.25 29.26 15.86
N PHE A 439 -3.43 30.15 15.30
CA PHE A 439 -3.71 31.56 15.12
C PHE A 439 -3.92 31.84 13.64
N VAL A 440 -4.97 32.60 13.32
CA VAL A 440 -5.26 33.04 11.95
C VAL A 440 -4.96 34.52 11.86
N ILE A 441 -4.18 34.93 10.87
CA ILE A 441 -3.77 36.31 10.65
C ILE A 441 -4.33 36.76 9.30
N GLN A 442 -4.97 37.92 9.32
CA GLN A 442 -5.42 38.62 8.13
C GLN A 442 -4.81 40.03 8.14
N ALA A 443 -4.11 40.40 7.06
CA ALA A 443 -3.46 41.67 6.83
C ALA A 443 -4.21 42.47 5.76
N LYS A 444 -4.86 43.57 6.17
CA LYS A 444 -5.60 44.46 5.28
C LYS A 444 -4.88 45.78 5.10
N ARG A 445 -4.25 45.98 3.93
CA ARG A 445 -3.62 47.27 3.53
C ARG A 445 -4.70 48.28 3.13
N TYR A 446 -5.27 48.98 4.11
CA TYR A 446 -6.35 49.94 3.91
C TYR A 446 -5.87 51.38 4.15
N ASN A 447 -6.43 52.32 3.38
CA ASN A 447 -6.24 53.77 3.59
C ASN A 447 -7.38 54.41 4.39
N ASN A 448 -8.49 53.68 4.58
CA ASN A 448 -9.69 54.13 5.29
C ASN A 448 -9.90 53.29 6.57
N ILE A 449 -10.79 53.74 7.46
CA ILE A 449 -11.12 53.03 8.70
C ILE A 449 -11.69 51.64 8.39
N VAL A 450 -11.20 50.61 9.07
CA VAL A 450 -11.67 49.23 8.91
C VAL A 450 -12.99 49.04 9.67
N GLY A 451 -14.06 48.79 8.91
CA GLY A 451 -15.41 48.57 9.43
C GLY A 451 -15.65 47.17 9.99
N VAL A 452 -16.77 47.02 10.71
CA VAL A 452 -17.11 45.80 11.47
C VAL A 452 -17.25 44.55 10.59
N SER A 453 -17.55 44.71 9.29
CA SER A 453 -17.65 43.60 8.33
C SER A 453 -16.37 42.77 8.31
N ALA A 454 -15.20 43.40 8.19
CA ALA A 454 -13.94 42.68 8.12
C ALA A 454 -13.62 41.91 9.41
N VAL A 455 -14.03 42.43 10.57
CA VAL A 455 -13.86 41.76 11.86
C VAL A 455 -14.82 40.56 11.99
N ARG A 456 -16.04 40.67 11.46
CA ARG A 456 -17.02 39.56 11.40
C ARG A 456 -16.56 38.46 10.47
N ASP A 457 -16.01 38.84 9.32
CA ASP A 457 -15.47 37.89 8.34
C ASP A 457 -14.33 37.09 8.97
N LEU A 458 -13.36 37.77 9.61
CA LEU A 458 -12.29 37.10 10.35
C LEU A 458 -12.83 36.19 11.46
N PHE A 459 -13.88 36.60 12.18
CA PHE A 459 -14.48 35.75 13.21
C PHE A 459 -15.07 34.46 12.61
N GLY A 460 -15.76 34.56 11.47
CA GLY A 460 -16.25 33.39 10.74
C GLY A 460 -15.10 32.48 10.32
N THR A 461 -14.01 33.06 9.84
CA THR A 461 -12.79 32.33 9.48
C THR A 461 -12.16 31.64 10.69
N VAL A 462 -12.06 32.28 11.86
CA VAL A 462 -11.52 31.66 13.08
C VAL A 462 -12.34 30.44 13.48
N MET A 463 -13.67 30.52 13.40
CA MET A 463 -14.55 29.39 13.70
C MET A 463 -14.41 28.26 12.66
N ASN A 464 -14.39 28.59 11.37
CA ASN A 464 -14.25 27.63 10.28
C ASN A 464 -12.89 26.91 10.31
N GLU A 465 -11.83 27.66 10.62
CA GLU A 465 -10.46 27.16 10.68
C GLU A 465 -10.14 26.43 12.00
N GLY A 466 -11.04 26.47 12.98
CA GLY A 466 -10.81 25.93 14.33
C GLY A 466 -9.67 26.63 15.07
N ALA A 467 -9.49 27.93 14.83
CA ALA A 467 -8.40 28.71 15.40
C ALA A 467 -8.73 29.18 16.82
N VAL A 468 -7.73 29.14 17.70
CA VAL A 468 -7.81 29.62 19.08
C VAL A 468 -7.91 31.14 19.12
N LYS A 469 -7.31 31.83 18.13
CA LYS A 469 -7.38 33.28 18.00
C LYS A 469 -7.25 33.77 16.56
N GLY A 470 -7.98 34.81 16.21
CA GLY A 470 -7.79 35.59 14.98
C GLY A 470 -7.05 36.89 15.25
N ILE A 471 -6.22 37.33 14.32
CA ILE A 471 -5.49 38.59 14.38
C ILE A 471 -5.76 39.36 13.09
N LEU A 472 -6.39 40.52 13.21
CA LEU A 472 -6.60 41.43 12.08
C LEU A 472 -5.56 42.56 12.15
N VAL A 473 -4.70 42.62 11.14
CA VAL A 473 -3.64 43.62 11.00
C VAL A 473 -4.05 44.61 9.92
N THR A 474 -3.88 45.91 10.17
CA THR A 474 -4.14 46.92 9.14
C THR A 474 -3.16 48.09 9.20
N THR A 475 -2.94 48.74 8.05
CA THR A 475 -2.20 50.00 7.95
C THR A 475 -3.02 51.22 8.42
N SER A 476 -4.29 51.04 8.77
CA SER A 476 -5.24 52.09 9.18
C SER A 476 -5.71 51.90 10.64
N ASN A 477 -6.85 52.50 11.01
CA ASN A 477 -7.49 52.33 12.32
C ASN A 477 -8.80 51.54 12.21
N PHE A 478 -9.26 50.99 13.34
CA PHE A 478 -10.55 50.30 13.46
C PHE A 478 -11.65 51.25 13.95
N GLY A 479 -12.86 51.09 13.41
CA GLY A 479 -14.04 51.82 13.89
C GLY A 479 -14.48 51.38 15.29
N LYS A 480 -15.29 52.19 15.98
CA LYS A 480 -15.81 51.86 17.33
C LYS A 480 -16.54 50.51 17.35
N ASP A 481 -17.41 50.28 16.37
CA ASP A 481 -18.18 49.04 16.23
C ASP A 481 -17.29 47.81 16.01
N SER A 482 -16.15 47.99 15.32
CA SER A 482 -15.15 46.93 15.09
C SER A 482 -14.47 46.52 16.39
N ILE A 483 -14.12 47.50 17.23
CA ILE A 483 -13.49 47.28 18.54
C ILE A 483 -14.49 46.65 19.51
N GLU A 484 -15.73 47.15 19.54
CA GLU A 484 -16.79 46.63 20.39
C GLU A 484 -17.14 45.18 20.04
N PHE A 485 -17.19 44.84 18.74
CA PHE A 485 -17.44 43.47 18.31
C PHE A 485 -16.34 42.50 18.74
N ALA A 486 -15.08 42.93 18.83
CA ALA A 486 -13.94 42.08 19.17
C ALA A 486 -13.76 41.84 20.68
N LYS A 487 -14.30 42.69 21.54
CA LYS A 487 -13.99 42.76 22.99
C LYS A 487 -14.15 41.44 23.76
N ASP A 488 -15.12 40.61 23.37
CA ASP A 488 -15.42 39.33 24.03
C ASP A 488 -15.25 38.13 23.09
N LYS A 489 -14.45 38.28 22.04
CA LYS A 489 -14.19 37.23 21.04
C LYS A 489 -12.71 36.88 21.01
N PRO A 490 -12.34 35.68 20.52
CA PRO A 490 -10.95 35.31 20.29
C PRO A 490 -10.33 36.09 19.11
N LEU A 491 -10.34 37.42 19.17
CA LEU A 491 -9.87 38.33 18.13
C LEU A 491 -8.93 39.38 18.72
N THR A 492 -7.80 39.60 18.06
CA THR A 492 -6.88 40.72 18.33
C THR A 492 -6.91 41.68 17.14
N LEU A 493 -7.05 42.97 17.42
CA LEU A 493 -7.01 44.01 16.39
C LEU A 493 -5.70 44.81 16.50
N ILE A 494 -4.90 44.83 15.45
CA ILE A 494 -3.61 45.53 15.37
C ILE A 494 -3.71 46.66 14.35
N SER A 495 -3.83 47.89 14.86
CA SER A 495 -3.91 49.10 14.06
C SER A 495 -2.55 49.49 13.50
N GLY A 496 -2.52 50.44 12.56
CA GLY A 496 -1.28 50.91 11.94
C GLY A 496 -0.26 51.41 12.97
N ALA A 497 -0.71 52.10 14.03
CA ALA A 497 0.18 52.57 15.09
C ALA A 497 0.82 51.42 15.89
N HIS A 498 0.03 50.37 16.21
CA HIS A 498 0.54 49.18 16.89
C HIS A 498 1.46 48.35 15.98
N LEU A 499 1.16 48.30 14.69
CA LEU A 499 1.98 47.60 13.70
C LEU A 499 3.36 48.24 13.56
N VAL A 500 3.44 49.58 13.46
CA VAL A 500 4.72 50.31 13.44
C VAL A 500 5.54 50.05 14.70
N HIS A 501 4.88 50.04 15.86
CA HIS A 501 5.55 49.71 17.12
C HIS A 501 6.14 48.28 17.09
N LEU A 502 5.38 47.31 16.59
CA LEU A 502 5.83 45.91 16.46
C LEU A 502 7.05 45.78 15.55
N PHE A 503 7.07 46.45 14.39
CA PHE A 503 8.24 46.47 13.51
C PHE A 503 9.46 47.12 14.15
N ASN A 504 9.29 48.26 14.82
CA ASN A 504 10.38 48.95 15.52
C ASN A 504 10.98 48.08 16.65
N LYS A 505 10.15 47.30 17.36
CA LYS A 505 10.59 46.36 18.42
C LYS A 505 11.59 45.33 17.88
N HIS A 506 11.44 44.91 16.62
CA HIS A 506 12.32 43.92 15.96
C HIS A 506 13.39 44.55 15.07
N GLY A 507 13.69 45.84 15.26
CA GLY A 507 14.79 46.53 14.58
C GLY A 507 14.47 47.08 13.17
N TYR A 508 13.21 47.07 12.75
CA TYR A 508 12.81 47.62 11.45
C TYR A 508 12.35 49.07 11.58
N ASN A 509 13.00 50.01 10.89
CA ASN A 509 12.58 51.41 10.84
C ASN A 509 11.52 51.63 9.75
N VAL A 510 10.24 51.51 10.12
CA VAL A 510 9.10 51.69 9.20
C VAL A 510 8.21 52.86 9.60
N ASN A 511 7.51 53.46 8.64
CA ASN A 511 6.51 54.48 8.91
C ASN A 511 5.20 54.23 8.14
N ILE A 512 4.11 54.86 8.57
CA ILE A 512 2.82 54.87 7.88
C ILE A 512 2.45 56.32 7.60
N LYS A 513 2.47 56.71 6.33
CA LYS A 513 1.95 57.99 5.82
C LYS A 513 0.84 57.69 4.82
N ILE A 514 -0.40 57.79 5.28
CA ILE A 514 -1.58 57.65 4.42
C ILE A 514 -1.74 58.96 3.64
N LYS A 515 -1.78 58.92 2.30
CA LYS A 515 -2.10 60.11 1.49
C LYS A 515 -3.55 60.49 1.77
N GLN A 516 -3.77 61.59 2.49
CA GLN A 516 -5.10 62.19 2.62
C GLN A 516 -5.55 62.66 1.24
N LYS A 517 -6.76 62.29 0.84
CA LYS A 517 -7.45 62.86 -0.31
C LYS A 517 -8.55 63.78 0.19
#